data_AF-A0A183L6N5-F1
#
_entry.id   AF-A0A183L6N5-F1
#
_cell.length_a   1.000
_cell.length_b   1.000
_cell.length_c   1.000
_cell.angle_alpha   90.00
_cell.angle_beta   90.00
_cell.angle_gamma   90.00
#
_symmetry.space_group_name_H-M   'P 1'
#
loop_
_entity.id
_entity.type
_entity.pdbx_description
1 polymer ?
#
loop_
_entity_poly.entity_id
_entity_poly.type
_entity_poly.pdbx_seq_one_letter_code
_entity_poly.pdbx_strand_id
1 'polypeptide(L)'
;MWETATTSQIATEMRRNNWSILGISEAHWTRAGQQKLDTGELMLYSGHEKENAPHTQGVAVMLSRVARNELVGWESHGSRIVNASFTHDYIIW
;
A
#
# COMPACT_ATOMS: atom_id res chain seq x y z
N MET A 1 -13.87 2.00 2.68
CA MET A 1 -12.77 2.40 3.59
C MET A 1 -12.38 1.16 4.37
N TRP A 2 -11.16 0.65 4.22
CA TRP A 2 -10.68 -0.52 4.97
C TRP A 2 -10.61 -0.21 6.47
N GLU A 3 -10.82 -1.19 7.33
CA GLU A 3 -10.83 -1.00 8.78
C GLU A 3 -9.43 -0.60 9.30
N THR A 4 -9.36 0.51 10.02
CA THR A 4 -8.10 1.04 10.61
C THR A 4 -7.40 0.01 11.50
N ALA A 5 -8.17 -0.84 12.19
CA ALA A 5 -7.66 -1.92 13.02
C ALA A 5 -6.87 -2.97 12.21
N THR A 6 -7.37 -3.35 11.04
CA THR A 6 -6.72 -4.34 10.16
C THR A 6 -5.45 -3.78 9.53
N THR A 7 -5.43 -2.51 9.11
CA THR A 7 -4.20 -1.88 8.57
C THR A 7 -3.11 -1.76 9.64
N SER A 8 -3.50 -1.51 10.89
CA SER A 8 -2.57 -1.42 12.03
C SER A 8 -1.95 -2.77 12.40
N GLN A 9 -2.72 -3.86 12.28
CA GLN A 9 -2.20 -5.22 12.45
C GLN A 9 -1.17 -5.57 11.38
N ILE A 10 -1.47 -5.28 10.10
CA ILE A 10 -0.52 -5.51 9.00
C ILE A 10 0.77 -4.72 9.20
N ALA A 11 0.69 -3.44 9.60
CA ALA A 11 1.87 -2.64 9.90
C ALA A 11 2.69 -3.17 11.08
N THR A 12 2.03 -3.84 12.04
CA THR A 12 2.72 -4.49 13.17
C THR A 12 3.48 -5.73 12.70
N GLU A 13 2.87 -6.58 11.88
CA GLU A 13 3.53 -7.76 11.32
C GLU A 13 4.65 -7.39 10.34
N MET A 14 4.45 -6.35 9.53
CA MET A 14 5.48 -5.81 8.64
C MET A 14 6.73 -5.38 9.41
N ARG A 15 6.55 -4.68 10.54
CA ARG A 15 7.64 -4.31 11.45
C ARG A 15 8.28 -5.52 12.11
N ARG A 16 7.48 -6.49 12.56
CA ARG A 16 7.98 -7.72 13.20
C ARG A 16 8.85 -8.56 12.28
N ASN A 17 8.53 -8.56 10.98
CA ASN A 17 9.27 -9.31 9.96
C ASN A 17 10.32 -8.44 9.23
N ASN A 18 10.56 -7.20 9.68
CA ASN A 18 11.49 -6.25 9.07
C ASN A 18 11.28 -6.02 7.56
N TRP A 19 10.05 -6.13 7.06
CA TRP A 19 9.77 -5.88 5.64
C TRP A 19 9.73 -4.38 5.36
N SER A 20 10.45 -3.97 4.30
CA SER A 20 10.47 -2.58 3.84
C SER A 20 9.28 -2.24 2.93
N ILE A 21 8.81 -3.21 2.16
CA ILE A 21 7.70 -3.09 1.22
C ILE A 21 6.83 -4.34 1.36
N LEU A 22 5.51 -4.18 1.39
CA LEU A 22 4.53 -5.27 1.42
C LEU A 22 3.43 -5.02 0.38
N GLY A 23 3.27 -5.96 -0.54
CA GLY A 23 2.15 -5.96 -1.49
C GLY A 23 0.92 -6.66 -0.93
N ILE A 24 -0.26 -6.09 -1.16
CA ILE A 24 -1.56 -6.60 -0.74
C ILE A 24 -2.45 -6.66 -1.98
N SER A 25 -2.91 -7.85 -2.32
CA SER A 25 -3.86 -8.07 -3.41
C SER A 25 -5.28 -8.25 -2.86
N GLU A 26 -6.27 -7.99 -3.72
CA GLU A 26 -7.70 -8.12 -3.39
C GLU A 26 -8.16 -7.25 -2.21
N ALA A 27 -7.49 -6.12 -1.99
CA ALA A 27 -7.91 -5.19 -0.96
C ALA A 27 -9.16 -4.43 -1.45
N HIS A 28 -10.22 -4.38 -0.64
CA HIS A 28 -11.51 -3.76 -0.98
C HIS A 28 -11.45 -2.22 -1.01
N TRP A 29 -10.52 -1.66 -1.78
CA TRP A 29 -10.38 -0.22 -1.96
C TRP A 29 -11.36 0.27 -3.01
N THR A 30 -12.01 1.39 -2.70
CA THR A 30 -12.80 2.13 -3.67
C THR A 30 -12.01 3.37 -4.06
N ARG A 31 -11.44 3.36 -5.28
CA ARG A 31 -10.50 4.36 -5.87
C ARG A 31 -9.02 4.11 -5.61
N ALA A 32 -8.20 4.93 -6.28
CA ALA A 32 -6.79 5.07 -6.02
C ALA A 32 -6.50 6.22 -5.06
N GLY A 33 -5.49 6.04 -4.22
CA GLY A 33 -5.09 7.03 -3.24
C GLY A 33 -3.90 6.59 -2.41
N GLN A 34 -3.55 7.43 -1.45
CA GLN A 34 -2.52 7.15 -0.47
C GLN A 34 -3.03 7.47 0.93
N GLN A 35 -2.58 6.69 1.92
CA GLN A 35 -2.90 6.91 3.32
C GLN A 35 -1.65 6.66 4.17
N LYS A 36 -1.32 7.64 5.01
CA LYS A 36 -0.29 7.48 6.04
C LYS A 36 -0.94 6.98 7.32
N LEU A 37 -0.36 5.95 7.92
CA LEU A 37 -0.78 5.47 9.23
C LEU A 37 -0.18 6.34 10.34
N ASP A 38 -0.81 6.34 11.51
CA ASP A 38 -0.27 6.99 12.71
C ASP A 38 1.08 6.41 13.12
N THR A 39 1.31 5.13 12.79
CA THR A 39 2.58 4.44 12.98
C THR A 39 3.67 4.84 11.97
N GLY A 40 3.34 5.63 10.94
CA GLY A 40 4.29 6.27 10.03
C GLY A 40 4.53 5.58 8.69
N GLU A 41 4.04 4.35 8.52
CA GLU A 41 3.97 3.63 7.25
C GLU A 41 3.08 4.37 6.24
N LEU A 42 3.38 4.24 4.96
CA LEU A 42 2.59 4.79 3.86
C LEU A 42 1.94 3.65 3.08
N MET A 43 0.64 3.72 2.88
CA MET A 43 -0.11 2.80 2.04
C MET A 43 -0.50 3.49 0.75
N LEU A 44 -0.04 2.94 -0.37
CA LEU A 44 -0.45 3.31 -1.73
C LEU A 44 -1.49 2.30 -2.17
N TYR A 45 -2.62 2.72 -2.71
CA TYR A 45 -3.65 1.78 -3.12
C TYR A 45 -4.34 2.20 -4.41
N SER A 46 -4.86 1.19 -5.11
CA SER A 46 -5.75 1.33 -6.24
C SER A 46 -6.91 0.35 -6.10
N GLY A 47 -8.09 0.76 -6.55
CA GLY A 47 -9.32 0.01 -6.42
C GLY A 47 -10.41 0.55 -7.32
N HIS A 48 -11.53 -0.16 -7.44
CA HIS A 48 -12.60 0.24 -8.35
C HIS A 48 -13.39 1.44 -7.83
N GLU A 49 -13.79 2.36 -8.71
CA GLU A 49 -14.61 3.50 -8.32
C GLU A 49 -16.06 3.14 -7.99
N LYS A 50 -16.56 2.02 -8.52
CA LYS A 50 -17.95 1.58 -8.31
C LYS A 50 -18.06 0.77 -7.02
N GLU A 51 -18.87 1.28 -6.09
CA GLU A 51 -19.22 0.64 -4.81
C GLU A 51 -19.85 -0.75 -4.95
N ASN A 52 -20.47 -1.03 -6.11
CA ASN A 52 -21.13 -2.31 -6.44
C ASN A 52 -20.36 -3.16 -7.47
N ALA A 53 -19.09 -2.86 -7.76
CA ALA A 53 -18.27 -3.74 -8.59
C ALA A 53 -17.97 -5.04 -7.83
N PRO A 54 -17.80 -6.19 -8.52
CA PRO A 54 -17.41 -7.43 -7.87
C PRO A 54 -16.18 -7.18 -6.97
N HIS A 55 -16.28 -7.61 -5.71
CA HIS A 55 -15.32 -7.36 -4.64
C HIS A 55 -13.99 -8.15 -4.81
N THR A 56 -13.44 -8.17 -6.02
CA THR A 56 -12.29 -8.99 -6.42
C THR A 56 -11.13 -8.15 -6.92
N GLN A 57 -11.19 -6.83 -6.74
CA GLN A 57 -10.32 -5.90 -7.43
C GLN A 57 -9.91 -4.73 -6.55
N GLY A 58 -8.66 -4.79 -6.11
CA GLY A 58 -7.93 -3.70 -5.50
C GLY A 58 -6.57 -4.19 -5.07
N VAL A 59 -5.57 -3.33 -5.22
CA VAL A 59 -4.20 -3.62 -4.82
C VAL A 59 -3.68 -2.50 -3.95
N ALA A 60 -2.84 -2.84 -3.00
CA ALA A 60 -2.15 -1.87 -2.19
C ALA A 60 -0.69 -2.27 -1.99
N VAL A 61 0.15 -1.28 -1.78
CA VAL A 61 1.53 -1.43 -1.36
C VAL A 61 1.70 -0.65 -0.08
N MET A 62 2.11 -1.33 0.99
CA MET A 62 2.48 -0.71 2.25
C MET A 62 4.01 -0.53 2.29
N LEU A 63 4.44 0.66 2.64
CA LEU A 63 5.83 1.09 2.71
C LEU A 63 6.20 1.38 4.15
N SER A 64 7.34 0.84 4.59
CA SER A 64 7.92 1.20 5.87
C SER A 64 8.30 2.68 5.89
N ARG A 65 8.62 3.20 7.07
CA ARG A 65 9.14 4.57 7.21
C ARG A 65 10.38 4.83 6.34
N VAL A 66 11.22 3.80 6.15
CA VAL A 66 12.43 3.87 5.34
C VAL A 66 12.06 3.89 3.86
N ALA A 67 11.32 2.88 3.38
CA ALA A 67 10.93 2.79 1.97
C ALA A 67 10.09 3.98 1.50
N ARG A 68 9.29 4.58 2.39
CA ARG A 68 8.54 5.81 2.10
C ARG A 68 9.46 6.98 1.76
N ASN A 69 10.58 7.13 2.46
CA ASN A 69 11.51 8.25 2.22
C ASN A 69 12.25 8.08 0.91
N GLU A 70 12.42 6.84 0.45
CA GLU A 70 12.99 6.52 -0.85
C GLU A 70 11.96 6.56 -2.00
N LEU A 71 10.67 6.80 -1.72
CA LEU A 71 9.63 6.83 -2.75
C LEU A 71 9.77 8.09 -3.62
N VAL A 72 10.11 7.91 -4.90
CA VAL A 72 10.22 8.98 -5.90
C VAL A 72 8.85 9.37 -6.44
N GLY A 73 8.00 8.38 -6.65
CA GLY A 73 6.68 8.58 -7.25
C GLY A 73 5.92 7.27 -7.35
N TRP A 74 4.61 7.38 -7.53
CA TRP A 74 3.75 6.24 -7.76
C TRP A 74 2.58 6.61 -8.66
N GLU A 75 2.04 5.62 -9.33
CA GLU A 75 0.88 5.75 -10.22
C GLU A 75 0.02 4.49 -10.14
N SER A 76 -1.30 4.67 -10.28
CA SER A 76 -2.24 3.55 -10.40
C SER A 76 -2.60 3.31 -11.86
N HIS A 77 -2.52 2.06 -12.31
CA HIS A 77 -2.96 1.65 -13.65
C HIS A 77 -4.21 0.78 -13.54
N GLY A 78 -5.35 1.43 -13.32
CA GLY A 78 -6.61 0.74 -13.00
C GLY A 78 -6.58 0.09 -11.61
N SER A 79 -7.59 -0.71 -11.30
CA SER A 79 -7.81 -1.26 -9.95
C SER A 79 -6.85 -2.36 -9.52
N ARG A 80 -6.02 -2.89 -10.44
CA ARG A 80 -5.20 -4.08 -10.19
C ARG A 80 -3.70 -3.83 -10.21
N ILE A 81 -3.26 -2.61 -10.55
CA ILE A 81 -1.84 -2.31 -10.71
C ILE A 81 -1.54 -0.98 -10.02
N VAL A 82 -0.49 -0.99 -9.19
CA VAL A 82 0.16 0.18 -8.62
C VAL A 82 1.63 0.06 -8.97
N ASN A 83 2.16 1.06 -9.66
CA ASN A 83 3.60 1.22 -9.87
C ASN A 83 4.13 2.18 -8.82
N ALA A 84 5.25 1.82 -8.19
CA ALA A 84 5.98 2.68 -7.28
C ALA A 84 7.46 2.67 -7.68
N SER A 85 8.07 3.85 -7.76
CA SER A 85 9.48 4.02 -8.08
C SER A 85 10.22 4.52 -6.86
N PHE A 86 11.40 3.95 -6.61
CA PHE A 86 12.22 4.28 -5.46
C PHE A 86 13.61 4.77 -5.90
N THR A 87 14.21 5.65 -5.10
CA THR A 87 15.63 6.01 -5.22
C THR A 87 16.50 4.80 -4.86
N HIS A 88 17.64 4.67 -5.54
CA HIS A 88 18.49 3.47 -5.51
C HIS A 88 19.37 3.32 -4.25
N ASP A 89 19.14 4.10 -3.21
CA ASP A 89 19.98 4.05 -2.02
C ASP A 89 19.38 3.07 -1.00
N TYR A 90 19.80 1.82 -1.12
CA TYR A 90 19.70 0.74 -0.12
C TYR A 90 18.29 0.15 0.15
N ILE A 91 17.66 -0.47 -0.85
CA ILE A 91 16.76 -1.61 -0.56
C ILE A 91 17.61 -2.88 -0.62
N ILE A 92 18.26 -3.20 0.50
CA ILE A 92 18.97 -4.48 0.68
C ILE A 92 17.90 -5.54 0.97
N TRP A 93 17.82 -6.57 0.13
CA TRP A 93 16.98 -7.76 0.33
C TRP A 93 17.61 -8.71 1.35
#